data_AF-A0A4R1Q1W2-F1
#
_entry.id   AF-A0A4R1Q1W2-F1
#
_cell.length_a   1.000
_cell.length_b   1.000
_cell.length_c   1.000
_cell.angle_alpha   90.00
_cell.angle_beta   90.00
_cell.angle_gamma   90.00
#
_symmetry.space_group_name_H-M   'P 1'
#
loop_
_entity.id
_entity.type
_entity.pdbx_description
1 polymer ?
#
loop_
_entity_poly.entity_id
_entity_poly.type
_entity_poly.pdbx_seq_one_letter_code
_entity_poly.pdbx_strand_id
1 'polypeptide(L)'
;MNNFKYAKKRDREILEALEKYHCLDTFQLALMFFPSQRMARKRMLELYKRKKVKRVRLEIDQPNVYYINDVDENKVKINWVRLYLEKKCAYGDTPISFDYNTLILTYENQLNRNKRYTRIEVGKKKIDFGGSVFYLDDKKVCEVREVLLCGR
;
A
#
# COMPACT_ATOMS: atom_id res chain seq x y z
N MET A 1 13.52 -9.81 -16.49
CA MET A 1 12.87 -9.75 -17.82
C MET A 1 11.36 -9.75 -17.62
N ASN A 2 10.67 -8.66 -17.98
CA ASN A 2 9.25 -8.44 -17.63
C ASN A 2 8.29 -9.27 -18.50
N ASN A 3 7.65 -10.27 -17.90
CA ASN A 3 6.73 -11.24 -18.52
C ASN A 3 5.31 -10.69 -18.83
N PHE A 4 5.14 -9.38 -19.04
CA PHE A 4 3.82 -8.72 -19.10
C PHE A 4 3.44 -8.12 -20.47
N LYS A 5 4.10 -8.54 -21.56
CA LYS A 5 4.04 -7.92 -22.90
C LYS A 5 2.64 -7.79 -23.54
N TYR A 6 1.61 -8.47 -22.99
CA TYR A 6 0.21 -8.42 -23.48
C TYR A 6 -0.84 -8.06 -22.40
N ALA A 7 -0.42 -7.60 -21.22
CA ALA A 7 -1.35 -7.17 -20.18
C ALA A 7 -1.87 -5.76 -20.50
N LYS A 8 -3.18 -5.49 -20.26
CA LYS A 8 -3.72 -4.13 -20.37
C LYS A 8 -2.90 -3.21 -19.46
N LYS A 9 -2.65 -1.93 -19.85
CA LYS A 9 -1.81 -0.97 -19.08
C LYS A 9 -2.02 -1.05 -17.55
N ARG A 10 -3.29 -1.03 -17.11
CA ARG A 10 -3.68 -1.15 -15.70
C ARG A 10 -3.26 -2.47 -15.04
N ASP A 11 -3.33 -3.60 -15.74
CA ASP A 11 -2.91 -4.88 -15.17
C ASP A 11 -1.42 -4.90 -14.88
N ARG A 12 -0.63 -4.30 -15.79
CA ARG A 12 0.81 -4.13 -15.57
C ARG A 12 1.06 -3.28 -14.33
N GLU A 13 0.38 -2.14 -14.21
CA GLU A 13 0.49 -1.25 -13.03
C GLU A 13 0.07 -1.97 -11.73
N ILE A 14 -0.96 -2.80 -11.76
CA ILE A 14 -1.39 -3.60 -10.61
C ILE A 14 -0.30 -4.62 -10.22
N LEU A 15 0.29 -5.30 -11.20
CA LEU A 15 1.31 -6.31 -10.93
C LEU A 15 2.59 -5.67 -10.39
N GLU A 16 3.03 -4.55 -10.98
CA GLU A 16 4.13 -3.73 -10.46
C GLU A 16 3.85 -3.25 -9.04
N ALA A 17 2.60 -2.86 -8.73
CA ALA A 17 2.23 -2.48 -7.38
C ALA A 17 2.26 -3.66 -6.41
N LEU A 18 1.81 -4.86 -6.80
CA LEU A 18 1.90 -6.05 -5.97
C LEU A 18 3.35 -6.50 -5.74
N GLU A 19 4.25 -6.27 -6.70
CA GLU A 19 5.70 -6.44 -6.49
C GLU A 19 6.24 -5.41 -5.48
N LYS A 20 5.86 -4.13 -5.62
CA LYS A 20 6.30 -3.02 -4.75
C LYS A 20 5.74 -3.09 -3.32
N TYR A 21 4.54 -3.60 -3.16
CA TYR A 21 3.80 -3.62 -1.89
C TYR A 21 3.73 -5.02 -1.25
N HIS A 22 4.25 -6.05 -1.92
CA HIS A 22 4.14 -7.49 -1.61
C HIS A 22 2.72 -8.05 -1.68
N CYS A 23 1.79 -7.44 -0.94
CA CYS A 23 0.39 -7.84 -0.88
C CYS A 23 -0.52 -6.63 -0.70
N LEU A 24 -1.69 -6.66 -1.31
CA LEU A 24 -2.68 -5.59 -1.19
C LEU A 24 -4.07 -6.18 -1.05
N ASP A 25 -4.87 -5.61 -0.15
CA ASP A 25 -6.27 -5.95 -0.06
C ASP A 25 -7.09 -5.31 -1.21
N THR A 26 -8.33 -5.79 -1.33
CA THR A 26 -9.26 -5.32 -2.36
C THR A 26 -9.51 -3.81 -2.30
N PHE A 27 -9.56 -3.22 -1.10
CA PHE A 27 -9.83 -1.80 -0.93
C PHE A 27 -8.61 -0.96 -1.27
N GLN A 28 -7.42 -1.38 -0.89
CA GLN A 28 -6.16 -0.72 -1.25
C GLN A 28 -5.98 -0.69 -2.78
N LEU A 29 -6.23 -1.81 -3.46
CA LEU A 29 -6.20 -1.85 -4.93
C LEU A 29 -7.26 -0.93 -5.55
N ALA A 30 -8.47 -0.88 -4.98
CA ALA A 30 -9.50 0.05 -5.40
C ALA A 30 -9.07 1.52 -5.18
N LEU A 31 -8.37 1.81 -4.08
CA LEU A 31 -7.87 3.15 -3.78
C LEU A 31 -6.84 3.63 -4.81
N MET A 32 -6.08 2.72 -5.40
CA MET A 32 -4.99 3.02 -6.32
C MET A 32 -5.42 3.03 -7.79
N PHE A 33 -6.23 2.06 -8.23
CA PHE A 33 -6.38 1.77 -9.66
C PHE A 33 -7.82 1.79 -10.20
N PHE A 34 -8.82 1.92 -9.32
CA PHE A 34 -10.22 1.74 -9.71
C PHE A 34 -11.15 2.82 -9.13
N PRO A 35 -12.23 3.17 -9.85
CA PRO A 35 -13.23 4.10 -9.33
C PRO A 35 -14.09 3.45 -8.23
N SER A 36 -14.20 2.12 -8.21
CA SER A 36 -15.01 1.41 -7.22
C SER A 36 -14.43 0.05 -6.85
N GLN A 37 -14.80 -0.42 -5.65
CA GLN A 37 -14.42 -1.73 -5.14
C GLN A 37 -14.99 -2.88 -5.98
N ARG A 38 -16.22 -2.71 -6.53
CA ARG A 38 -16.85 -3.72 -7.39
C ARG A 38 -16.01 -3.98 -8.64
N MET A 39 -15.47 -2.92 -9.25
CA MET A 39 -14.58 -3.05 -10.42
C MET A 39 -13.25 -3.69 -10.04
N ALA A 40 -12.66 -3.30 -8.91
CA ALA A 40 -11.44 -3.94 -8.39
C ALA A 40 -11.64 -5.45 -8.18
N ARG A 41 -12.71 -5.85 -7.48
CA ARG A 41 -13.06 -7.27 -7.25
C ARG A 41 -13.19 -8.05 -8.55
N LYS A 42 -13.96 -7.53 -9.51
CA LYS A 42 -14.14 -8.17 -10.82
C LYS A 42 -12.81 -8.36 -11.54
N ARG A 43 -11.98 -7.32 -11.60
CA ARG A 43 -10.71 -7.38 -12.32
C ARG A 43 -9.69 -8.28 -11.64
N MET A 44 -9.59 -8.22 -10.32
CA MET A 44 -8.68 -9.08 -9.57
C MET A 44 -9.08 -10.56 -9.62
N LEU A 45 -10.38 -10.86 -9.72
CA LEU A 45 -10.85 -12.21 -9.97
C LEU A 45 -10.38 -12.73 -11.35
N GLU A 46 -10.37 -11.89 -12.38
CA GLU A 46 -9.85 -12.27 -13.70
C GLU A 46 -8.33 -12.54 -13.66
N LEU A 47 -7.56 -11.69 -12.98
CA LEU A 47 -6.11 -11.90 -12.81
C LEU A 47 -5.80 -13.18 -12.02
N TYR A 48 -6.58 -13.47 -10.99
CA TYR A 48 -6.49 -14.70 -10.21
C TYR A 48 -6.80 -15.94 -11.07
N LYS A 49 -7.92 -15.93 -11.81
CA LYS A 49 -8.30 -17.03 -12.73
C LYS A 49 -7.21 -17.31 -13.79
N ARG A 50 -6.50 -16.27 -14.23
CA ARG A 50 -5.37 -16.35 -15.16
C ARG A 50 -4.04 -16.72 -14.48
N LYS A 51 -4.05 -17.02 -13.18
CA LYS A 51 -2.87 -17.35 -12.37
C LYS A 51 -1.78 -16.28 -12.39
N LYS A 52 -2.16 -15.00 -12.60
CA LYS A 52 -1.23 -13.86 -12.56
C LYS A 52 -1.01 -13.34 -11.15
N VAL A 53 -1.97 -13.58 -10.26
CA VAL A 53 -1.90 -13.26 -8.83
C VAL A 53 -2.46 -14.42 -8.03
N LYS A 54 -2.00 -14.55 -6.79
CA LYS A 54 -2.62 -15.40 -5.76
C LYS A 54 -3.63 -14.57 -4.97
N ARG A 55 -4.53 -15.25 -4.26
CA ARG A 55 -5.57 -14.63 -3.44
C ARG A 55 -5.80 -15.46 -2.19
N VAL A 56 -5.88 -14.78 -1.06
CA VAL A 56 -6.26 -15.36 0.23
C VAL A 56 -7.27 -14.45 0.92
N ARG A 57 -8.01 -15.00 1.88
CA ARG A 57 -8.81 -14.24 2.83
C ARG A 57 -8.22 -14.53 4.21
N LEU A 58 -7.78 -13.49 4.92
CA LEU A 58 -7.12 -13.65 6.23
C LEU A 58 -8.16 -13.98 7.32
N GLU A 59 -9.34 -13.37 7.25
CA GLU A 59 -10.47 -13.62 8.16
C GLU A 59 -11.80 -13.58 7.39
N ILE A 60 -12.84 -14.26 7.89
CA ILE A 60 -14.12 -14.46 7.18
C ILE A 60 -14.75 -13.14 6.68
N ASP A 61 -14.67 -12.08 7.47
CA ASP A 61 -15.29 -10.77 7.19
C ASP A 61 -14.32 -9.75 6.57
N GLN A 62 -13.09 -10.16 6.30
CA GLN A 62 -12.09 -9.29 5.68
C GLN A 62 -12.12 -9.37 4.14
N PRO A 63 -11.74 -8.27 3.46
CA PRO A 63 -11.56 -8.29 2.01
C PRO A 63 -10.52 -9.35 1.60
N ASN A 64 -10.62 -9.83 0.36
CA ASN A 64 -9.56 -10.66 -0.18
C ASN A 64 -8.25 -9.86 -0.31
N VAL A 65 -7.16 -10.51 0.04
CA VAL A 65 -5.78 -10.03 -0.15
C VAL A 65 -5.20 -10.70 -1.39
N TYR A 66 -4.54 -9.92 -2.22
CA TYR A 66 -3.90 -10.35 -3.45
C TYR A 66 -2.39 -10.15 -3.36
N TYR A 67 -1.64 -11.09 -3.92
CA TYR A 67 -0.18 -11.12 -3.82
C TYR A 67 0.43 -11.97 -4.95
N ILE A 68 1.74 -11.83 -5.18
CA ILE A 68 2.47 -12.64 -6.17
C ILE A 68 3.35 -13.68 -5.46
N ASN A 69 4.22 -13.21 -4.57
CA ASN A 69 5.22 -14.04 -3.89
C ASN A 69 4.71 -14.46 -2.50
N ASP A 70 4.65 -13.50 -1.58
CA ASP A 70 4.35 -13.68 -0.16
C ASP A 70 3.13 -12.85 0.28
N VAL A 71 2.48 -13.31 1.36
CA VAL A 71 1.40 -12.58 2.03
C VAL A 71 1.70 -12.54 3.51
N ASP A 72 1.54 -11.36 4.12
CA ASP A 72 1.76 -11.11 5.54
C ASP A 72 0.71 -10.09 6.00
N GLU A 73 -0.06 -10.45 7.03
CA GLU A 73 -1.09 -9.59 7.59
C GLU A 73 -0.53 -8.25 8.05
N ASN A 74 0.66 -8.24 8.67
CA ASN A 74 1.29 -7.01 9.12
C ASN A 74 1.61 -6.09 7.94
N LYS A 75 2.05 -6.66 6.80
CA LYS A 75 2.27 -5.86 5.58
C LYS A 75 0.98 -5.26 5.06
N VAL A 76 -0.15 -5.97 5.13
CA VAL A 76 -1.47 -5.39 4.74
C VAL A 76 -1.78 -4.17 5.62
N LYS A 77 -1.58 -4.26 6.94
CA LYS A 77 -1.78 -3.14 7.88
C LYS A 77 -0.82 -1.97 7.61
N ILE A 78 0.47 -2.25 7.44
CA ILE A 78 1.50 -1.26 7.09
C ILE A 78 1.15 -0.56 5.77
N ASN A 79 0.66 -1.30 4.78
CA ASN A 79 0.31 -0.76 3.46
C ASN A 79 -0.81 0.27 3.51
N TRP A 80 -1.74 0.14 4.47
CA TRP A 80 -2.76 1.17 4.69
C TRP A 80 -2.14 2.49 5.13
N VAL A 81 -1.21 2.44 6.08
CA VAL A 81 -0.51 3.63 6.58
C VAL A 81 0.43 4.20 5.53
N ARG A 82 1.16 3.35 4.82
CA ARG A 82 2.00 3.77 3.69
C ARG A 82 1.17 4.53 2.65
N LEU A 83 0.03 4.00 2.22
CA LEU A 83 -0.85 4.67 1.25
C LEU A 83 -1.38 6.01 1.77
N TYR A 84 -1.71 6.09 3.06
CA TYR A 84 -2.12 7.34 3.70
C TYR A 84 -1.00 8.38 3.66
N LEU A 85 0.20 8.00 4.07
CA LEU A 85 1.37 8.85 4.10
C LEU A 85 1.82 9.28 2.69
N GLU A 86 1.70 8.40 1.70
CA GLU A 86 1.95 8.74 0.28
C GLU A 86 0.93 9.77 -0.25
N LYS A 87 -0.33 9.74 0.21
CA LYS A 87 -1.36 10.72 -0.18
C LYS A 87 -1.33 12.03 0.61
N LYS A 88 -0.77 12.03 1.82
CA LYS A 88 -0.66 13.20 2.71
C LYS A 88 0.71 13.86 2.64
N CYS A 89 1.42 13.72 1.52
CA CYS A 89 2.72 14.37 1.35
C CYS A 89 2.60 15.89 1.48
N ALA A 90 3.63 16.52 2.05
CA ALA A 90 3.69 17.97 2.10
C ALA A 90 3.85 18.54 0.68
N TYR A 91 3.54 19.81 0.50
CA TYR A 91 3.65 20.46 -0.81
C TYR A 91 5.08 20.33 -1.37
N GLY A 92 5.18 19.81 -2.60
CA GLY A 92 6.45 19.56 -3.28
C GLY A 92 7.15 18.24 -2.89
N ASP A 93 6.68 17.51 -1.88
CA ASP A 93 7.24 16.22 -1.51
C ASP A 93 6.68 15.10 -2.39
N THR A 94 7.58 14.26 -2.93
CA THR A 94 7.21 13.05 -3.67
C THR A 94 7.76 11.82 -2.94
N PRO A 95 6.94 10.78 -2.67
CA PRO A 95 7.43 9.54 -2.08
C PRO A 95 8.36 8.82 -3.07
N ILE A 96 9.57 8.50 -2.63
CA ILE A 96 10.60 7.87 -3.48
C ILE A 96 10.85 6.41 -3.13
N SER A 97 10.82 6.04 -1.85
CA SER A 97 11.07 4.66 -1.42
C SER A 97 10.39 4.34 -0.10
N PHE A 98 10.09 3.05 0.09
CA PHE A 98 9.63 2.51 1.36
C PHE A 98 10.39 1.21 1.63
N ASP A 99 10.97 1.08 2.82
CA ASP A 99 11.67 -0.11 3.27
C ASP A 99 10.84 -0.84 4.32
N TYR A 100 10.46 -2.09 4.03
CA TYR A 100 9.65 -2.91 4.94
C TYR A 100 10.44 -3.41 6.16
N ASN A 101 11.77 -3.44 6.12
CA ASN A 101 12.59 -3.87 7.25
C ASN A 101 12.73 -2.74 8.28
N THR A 102 12.93 -1.51 7.82
CA THR A 102 13.10 -0.35 8.70
C THR A 102 11.80 0.43 8.94
N LEU A 103 10.77 0.16 8.13
CA LEU A 103 9.49 0.86 8.10
C LEU A 103 9.63 2.37 7.85
N ILE A 104 10.63 2.75 7.05
CA ILE A 104 10.90 4.15 6.70
C ILE A 104 10.35 4.45 5.32
N LEU A 105 9.47 5.45 5.26
CA LEU A 105 9.04 6.11 4.02
C LEU A 105 9.91 7.33 3.78
N THR A 106 10.57 7.36 2.63
CA THR A 106 11.42 8.48 2.22
C THR A 106 10.71 9.31 1.16
N TYR A 107 10.81 10.63 1.32
CA TYR A 107 10.31 11.63 0.40
C TYR A 107 11.47 12.46 -0.13
N GLU A 108 11.33 12.92 -1.36
CA GLU A 108 12.19 13.96 -1.94
C GLU A 108 11.34 15.18 -2.27
N ASN A 109 11.74 16.32 -1.72
CA ASN A 109 11.15 17.60 -2.10
C ASN A 109 11.66 18.02 -3.48
N GLN A 110 10.75 18.18 -4.44
CA GLN A 110 11.12 18.46 -5.83
C GLN A 110 11.64 19.88 -6.05
N LEU A 111 11.43 20.80 -5.09
CA LEU A 111 11.88 22.19 -5.21
C LEU A 111 13.34 22.38 -4.80
N ASN A 112 13.77 21.69 -3.74
CA ASN A 112 15.12 21.87 -3.17
C ASN A 112 15.94 20.57 -3.08
N ARG A 113 15.40 19.44 -3.56
CA ARG A 113 16.03 18.10 -3.52
C ARG A 113 16.33 17.57 -2.12
N ASN A 114 15.79 18.20 -1.07
CA ASN A 114 15.98 17.72 0.29
C ASN A 114 15.17 16.44 0.54
N LYS A 115 15.79 15.50 1.26
CA LYS A 115 15.14 14.26 1.66
C LYS A 115 14.50 14.40 3.03
N ARG A 116 13.28 13.88 3.16
CA ARG A 116 12.56 13.76 4.42
C ARG A 116 12.18 12.32 4.66
N TYR A 117 12.09 11.95 5.93
CA TYR A 117 11.83 10.58 6.34
C TYR A 117 10.67 10.55 7.32
N THR A 118 9.75 9.61 7.12
CA THR A 118 8.74 9.25 8.12
C THR A 118 8.92 7.79 8.48
N ARG A 119 9.12 7.50 9.76
CA ARG A 119 9.21 6.14 10.27
C ARG A 119 7.85 5.69 10.77
N ILE A 120 7.43 4.48 10.42
CA ILE A 120 6.26 3.82 11.01
C ILE A 120 6.77 2.96 12.17
N GLU A 121 6.25 3.20 13.37
CA GLU A 121 6.58 2.40 14.56
C GLU A 121 5.39 1.54 14.96
N VAL A 122 5.57 0.22 15.01
CA VAL A 122 4.53 -0.71 15.43
C VAL A 122 4.59 -0.89 16.95
N GLY A 123 3.54 -0.52 17.66
CA GLY A 123 3.47 -0.62 19.12
C GLY A 123 3.78 0.67 19.90
N LYS A 124 4.11 0.53 21.21
CA LYS A 124 4.06 1.64 22.20
C LYS A 124 5.39 2.32 22.55
N LYS A 125 6.53 1.98 21.94
CA LYS A 125 7.83 2.56 22.35
C LYS A 125 8.25 3.70 21.45
N LYS A 126 8.28 4.91 22.01
CA LYS A 126 8.96 6.09 21.46
C LYS A 126 10.46 5.79 21.34
N ILE A 127 11.00 5.81 20.13
CA ILE A 127 12.44 5.96 19.91
C ILE A 127 12.62 7.23 19.09
N ASP A 128 13.26 8.26 19.67
CA ASP A 128 13.53 9.51 18.96
C ASP A 128 14.50 9.24 17.80
N PHE A 129 13.97 9.30 16.58
CA PHE A 129 14.74 9.49 15.35
C PHE A 129 14.39 10.88 14.86
N GLY A 130 15.37 11.68 14.42
CA GLY A 130 15.21 13.08 13.97
C GLY A 130 14.35 13.32 12.72
N GLY A 131 13.22 12.62 12.58
CA GLY A 131 12.18 12.75 11.56
C GLY A 131 10.78 12.56 12.16
N SER A 132 9.73 12.54 11.33
CA SER A 132 8.36 12.31 11.81
C SER A 132 8.11 10.82 12.09
N VAL A 133 7.50 10.52 13.24
CA VAL A 133 7.13 9.15 13.64
C VAL A 133 5.62 8.97 13.51
N PHE A 134 5.20 7.89 12.85
CA PHE A 134 3.80 7.48 12.75
C PHE A 134 3.59 6.17 13.52
N TYR A 135 2.84 6.24 14.61
CA TYR A 135 2.56 5.06 15.44
C TYR A 135 1.46 4.20 14.82
N LEU A 136 1.75 2.91 14.65
CA LEU A 136 0.84 1.91 14.13
C LEU A 136 0.33 1.03 15.26
N ASP A 137 -0.97 1.14 15.52
CA ASP A 137 -1.79 0.15 16.22
C ASP A 137 -3.06 -0.12 15.41
N ASP A 138 -3.84 -1.13 15.80
CA ASP A 138 -5.05 -1.51 15.06
C ASP A 138 -6.07 -0.36 15.01
N LYS A 139 -6.15 0.46 16.07
CA LYS A 139 -7.02 1.65 16.10
C LYS A 139 -6.60 2.65 15.03
N LYS A 140 -5.30 2.94 14.91
CA LYS A 140 -4.75 3.86 13.91
C LYS A 140 -4.95 3.33 12.50
N VAL A 141 -4.83 2.01 12.28
CA VAL A 141 -5.16 1.40 10.98
C VAL A 141 -6.62 1.66 10.62
N CYS A 142 -7.56 1.48 11.56
CA CYS A 142 -8.97 1.79 11.33
C CYS A 142 -9.19 3.27 11.00
N GLU A 143 -8.63 4.19 11.78
CA GLU A 143 -8.72 5.64 11.53
C GLU A 143 -8.19 6.00 10.13
N VAL A 144 -7.04 5.44 9.75
CA VAL A 144 -6.44 5.66 8.43
C VAL A 144 -7.34 5.11 7.31
N ARG A 145 -7.91 3.92 7.49
CA ARG A 145 -8.82 3.31 6.52
C ARG A 145 -10.06 4.18 6.31
N GLU A 146 -10.66 4.67 7.38
CA GLU A 146 -11.82 5.57 7.31
C GLU A 146 -11.48 6.84 6.56
N VAL A 147 -10.39 7.53 6.91
CA VAL A 147 -9.97 8.76 6.22
C VAL A 147 -9.75 8.52 4.72
N LEU A 148 -9.11 7.41 4.36
CA LEU A 148 -8.83 7.09 2.96
C LEU A 148 -10.07 6.68 2.15
N LEU A 149 -11.05 6.04 2.78
CA LEU A 149 -12.25 5.53 2.12
C LEU A 149 -13.39 6.56 2.08
N CYS A 150 -13.51 7.42 3.10
CA CYS A 150 -14.56 8.43 3.21
C CYS A 150 -14.17 9.78 2.57
N GLY A 151 -12.88 10.06 2.40
CA GLY A 151 -12.41 11.30 1.76
C GLY A 151 -12.46 11.30 0.23
N ARG A 152 -13.34 10.50 -0.39
CA ARG A 152 -13.49 10.34 -1.85
C ARG A 152 -14.77 10.93 -2.37
#